data_AF-A0A2W5W9U1-F1
#
_entry.id   AF-A0A2W5W9U1-F1
#
_cell.length_a   1.000
_cell.length_b   1.000
_cell.length_c   1.000
_cell.angle_alpha   90.00
_cell.angle_beta   90.00
_cell.angle_gamma   90.00
#
_symmetry.space_group_name_H-M   'P 1'
#
loop_
_entity.id
_entity.type
_entity.pdbx_description
1 polymer ?
#
loop_
_entity_poly.entity_id
_entity_poly.type
_entity_poly.pdbx_seq_one_letter_code
_entity_poly.pdbx_strand_id
1 'polypeptide(L)'
;MANEPRVRDVRLGEVLGFSQARLVRRVIKANLDELLMHGPSCQVSTMVGIGSGAQREVAEYYLNEAQALLVCMFARTEKAAEIRKQVIEVFLAWRRGELAQASAAPDPTVTILRRLEERLTAMEKAGRQLSELIIAPVESALSLTHVVELWFDQSRQRRPKFWGDVEVRGFLLATHRQATVDQVRDRCAEAFGQARTPTRSAIHRFWQRLDRLKAANPSLRMH
;
A
#
# COMPACT_ATOMS: atom_id res chain seq x y z
N MET A 1 10.41 -1.48 30.82
CA MET A 1 11.16 -1.19 29.58
C MET A 1 11.46 -2.52 28.91
N ALA A 2 10.65 -2.95 27.93
CA ALA A 2 10.59 -4.36 27.49
C ALA A 2 11.06 -4.62 26.04
N ASN A 3 11.72 -3.65 25.39
CA ASN A 3 12.08 -3.76 23.97
C ASN A 3 13.44 -3.16 23.60
N GLU A 4 14.36 -3.04 24.56
CA GLU A 4 15.73 -2.59 24.28
C GLU A 4 16.54 -3.74 23.64
N PRO A 5 17.27 -3.51 22.54
CA PRO A 5 18.09 -4.54 21.92
C PRO A 5 19.17 -5.02 22.89
N ARG A 6 19.37 -6.35 22.95
CA ARG A 6 20.39 -6.97 23.81
C ARG A 6 21.32 -7.88 23.02
N VAL A 7 22.59 -7.87 23.40
CA VAL A 7 23.63 -8.72 22.82
C VAL A 7 24.04 -9.81 23.82
N ARG A 8 24.15 -11.05 23.34
CA ARG A 8 24.69 -12.17 24.12
C ARG A 8 26.19 -11.98 24.34
N ASP A 9 26.65 -12.22 25.56
CA ASP A 9 28.05 -12.05 25.97
C ASP A 9 29.05 -12.75 25.04
N VAL A 10 28.84 -14.03 24.70
CA VAL A 10 29.71 -14.78 23.79
C VAL A 10 29.81 -14.08 22.43
N ARG A 11 28.69 -13.59 21.88
CA ARG A 11 28.69 -12.88 20.61
C ARG A 11 29.48 -11.58 20.70
N LEU A 12 29.32 -10.83 21.80
CA LEU A 12 30.12 -9.64 22.05
C LEU A 12 31.61 -9.98 22.14
N GLY A 13 31.99 -11.07 22.82
CA GLY A 13 33.36 -11.53 22.92
C GLY A 13 33.99 -11.91 21.57
N GLU A 14 33.25 -12.59 20.70
CA GLU A 14 33.66 -12.88 19.31
C GLU A 14 33.90 -11.59 18.52
N VAL A 15 32.92 -10.68 18.55
CA VAL A 15 32.98 -9.43 17.80
C VAL A 15 34.12 -8.57 18.27
N LEU A 16 34.39 -8.51 19.58
CA LEU A 16 35.52 -7.77 20.16
C LEU A 16 36.88 -8.42 19.93
N GLY A 17 36.95 -9.64 19.38
CA GLY A 17 38.21 -10.29 19.04
C GLY A 17 38.94 -10.89 20.24
N PHE A 18 38.22 -11.37 21.25
CA PHE A 18 38.84 -12.16 22.31
C PHE A 18 39.36 -13.50 21.75
N SER A 19 40.52 -13.96 22.23
CA SER A 19 41.09 -15.27 21.84
C SER A 19 40.15 -16.45 22.14
N GLN A 20 39.32 -16.31 23.17
CA GLN A 20 38.15 -17.15 23.41
C GLN A 20 36.99 -16.24 23.79
N ALA A 21 35.88 -16.32 23.06
CA ALA A 21 34.71 -15.47 23.26
C ALA A 21 34.24 -15.39 24.72
N ARG A 22 34.27 -16.52 25.44
CA ARG A 22 33.89 -16.61 26.86
C ARG A 22 34.75 -15.78 27.83
N LEU A 23 35.93 -15.33 27.44
CA LEU A 23 36.80 -14.51 28.30
C LEU A 23 36.19 -13.14 28.61
N VAL A 24 35.26 -12.67 27.77
CA VAL A 24 34.44 -11.47 28.04
C VAL A 24 33.71 -11.56 29.38
N ARG A 25 33.34 -12.76 29.83
CA ARG A 25 32.66 -12.96 31.12
C ARG A 25 33.52 -12.57 32.31
N ARG A 26 34.86 -12.60 32.18
CA ARG A 26 35.76 -12.10 33.23
C ARG A 26 35.64 -10.58 33.37
N VAL A 27 35.55 -9.87 32.24
CA VAL A 27 35.34 -8.42 32.21
C VAL A 27 33.97 -8.07 32.80
N ILE A 28 32.92 -8.78 32.40
CA ILE A 28 31.56 -8.57 32.94
C ILE A 28 31.54 -8.76 34.46
N LYS A 29 32.09 -9.87 34.96
CA LYS A 29 32.10 -10.17 36.39
C LYS A 29 32.93 -9.17 37.21
N ALA A 30 34.05 -8.72 36.67
CA ALA A 30 34.91 -7.76 37.35
C ALA A 30 34.29 -6.36 37.47
N ASN A 31 33.31 -6.02 36.61
CA ASN A 31 32.70 -4.70 36.54
C ASN A 31 31.16 -4.78 36.64
N LEU A 32 30.64 -5.79 37.34
CA LEU A 32 29.21 -6.06 37.37
C LEU A 32 28.43 -4.91 38.02
N ASP A 33 28.96 -4.34 39.10
CA ASP A 33 28.31 -3.25 39.83
C ASP A 33 28.10 -2.01 38.94
N GLU A 34 29.10 -1.64 38.14
CA GLU A 34 29.02 -0.53 37.19
C GLU A 34 28.06 -0.85 36.02
N LEU A 35 28.05 -2.09 35.55
CA LEU A 35 27.12 -2.54 34.51
C LEU A 35 25.65 -2.47 34.96
N LEU A 36 25.38 -2.74 36.24
CA LEU A 36 24.03 -2.67 36.81
C LEU A 36 23.52 -1.23 36.95
N MET A 37 24.41 -0.23 36.99
CA MET A 37 24.01 1.19 36.94
C MET A 37 23.32 1.56 35.62
N HIS A 38 23.59 0.81 34.55
CA HIS A 38 22.98 0.99 33.23
C HIS A 38 21.72 0.13 33.02
N GLY A 39 21.15 -0.40 34.10
CA GLY A 39 19.95 -1.22 34.11
C GLY A 39 20.23 -2.70 34.41
N PRO A 40 19.17 -3.52 34.56
CA PRO A 40 19.34 -4.93 34.88
C PRO A 40 19.96 -5.70 33.70
N SER A 41 21.06 -6.42 33.95
CA SER A 41 21.56 -7.44 33.03
C SER A 41 20.71 -8.70 33.17
N CYS A 42 20.14 -9.22 32.08
CA CYS A 42 19.48 -10.52 32.12
C CYS A 42 20.56 -11.61 32.22
N GLN A 43 20.84 -12.07 33.44
CA GLN A 43 21.67 -13.24 33.68
C GLN A 43 20.78 -14.48 33.60
N VAL A 44 21.11 -15.40 32.71
CA VAL A 44 20.46 -16.70 32.59
C VAL A 44 21.50 -17.76 32.91
N SER A 45 21.27 -18.59 33.92
CA SER A 45 22.10 -19.78 34.12
C SER A 45 21.56 -20.94 33.28
N THR A 46 22.46 -21.61 32.57
CA THR A 46 22.15 -22.81 31.80
C THR A 46 23.10 -23.92 32.24
N MET A 47 22.55 -25.12 32.49
CA MET A 47 23.36 -26.31 32.72
C MET A 47 23.89 -26.82 31.38
N VAL A 48 25.22 -26.87 31.25
CA VAL A 48 25.88 -27.40 30.05
C VAL A 48 26.57 -28.71 30.43
N GLY A 49 26.31 -29.74 29.64
CA GLY A 49 26.98 -31.03 29.78
C GLY A 49 28.46 -30.89 29.45
N ILE A 50 29.31 -31.19 30.43
CA ILE A 50 30.73 -31.47 30.20
C ILE A 50 30.83 -32.99 30.15
N GLY A 51 31.51 -33.55 29.15
CA GLY A 51 31.55 -35.01 28.92
C GLY A 51 31.76 -35.85 30.20
N SER A 52 31.33 -37.12 30.13
CA SER A 52 31.20 -38.03 31.29
C SER A 52 30.04 -37.72 32.25
N GLY A 53 28.91 -37.22 31.72
CA GLY A 53 27.67 -37.04 32.49
C GLY A 53 27.68 -35.89 33.51
N ALA A 54 28.78 -35.14 33.62
CA ALA A 54 28.88 -33.99 34.50
C ALA A 54 28.14 -32.79 33.90
N GLN A 55 27.32 -32.11 34.70
CA GLN A 55 26.65 -30.86 34.32
C GLN A 55 27.36 -29.70 35.01
N ARG A 56 27.59 -28.61 34.29
CA ARG A 56 28.11 -27.37 34.88
C ARG A 56 27.17 -26.23 34.60
N GLU A 57 26.87 -25.48 35.66
CA GLU A 57 26.15 -24.23 35.53
C GLU A 57 27.02 -23.18 34.82
N VAL A 58 26.50 -22.66 33.72
CA VAL A 58 27.12 -21.63 32.91
C VAL A 58 26.22 -20.41 32.90
N ALA A 59 26.71 -19.32 33.49
CA ALA A 59 26.04 -18.02 33.42
C ALA A 59 26.20 -17.44 32.00
N GLU A 60 25.08 -17.07 31.39
CA GLU A 60 24.99 -16.29 30.17
C GLU A 60 24.47 -14.89 30.49
N TYR A 61 25.07 -13.87 29.89
CA TYR A 61 24.65 -12.48 30.06
C TYR A 61 24.09 -11.92 28.75
N TYR A 62 22.95 -11.24 28.84
CA TYR A 62 22.37 -10.45 27.75
C TYR A 62 22.46 -8.97 28.11
N LEU A 63 23.41 -8.29 27.48
CA LEU A 63 23.79 -6.91 27.77
C LEU A 63 23.01 -5.95 26.87
N ASN A 64 22.52 -4.85 27.44
CA ASN A 64 22.00 -3.76 26.63
C ASN A 64 23.12 -2.93 25.98
N GLU A 65 22.76 -1.90 25.22
CA GLU A 65 23.74 -1.09 24.47
C GLU A 65 24.76 -0.42 25.39
N ALA A 66 24.30 0.22 26.47
CA ALA A 66 25.18 0.89 27.43
C ALA A 66 26.13 -0.09 28.13
N GLN A 67 25.62 -1.25 28.55
CA GLN A 67 26.42 -2.32 29.15
C GLN A 67 27.46 -2.89 28.17
N ALA A 68 27.07 -3.11 26.92
CA ALA A 68 27.98 -3.60 25.88
C ALA A 68 29.11 -2.58 25.62
N LEU A 69 28.77 -1.29 25.55
CA LEU A 69 29.74 -0.22 25.37
C LEU A 69 30.72 -0.15 26.54
N LEU A 70 30.23 -0.30 27.77
CA LEU A 70 31.07 -0.34 28.97
C LEU A 70 32.03 -1.53 28.95
N VAL A 71 31.58 -2.72 28.54
CA VAL A 71 32.47 -3.88 28.32
C VAL A 71 33.55 -3.56 27.29
N CYS A 72 33.25 -2.83 26.21
CA CYS A 72 34.24 -2.37 25.23
C CYS A 72 35.28 -1.43 25.86
N MET A 73 34.90 -0.59 26.82
CA MET A 73 35.83 0.31 27.52
C MET A 73 36.88 -0.46 28.32
N PHE A 74 36.49 -1.57 28.95
CA PHE A 74 37.39 -2.41 29.75
C PHE A 74 38.15 -3.46 28.94
N ALA A 75 37.63 -3.90 27.80
CA ALA A 75 38.26 -4.92 26.98
C ALA A 75 39.63 -4.48 26.44
N ARG A 76 40.62 -5.37 26.53
CA ARG A 76 42.00 -5.18 26.05
C ARG A 76 42.21 -5.94 24.73
N THR A 77 41.41 -5.59 23.73
CA THR A 77 41.51 -6.13 22.35
C THR A 77 41.70 -4.99 21.35
N GLU A 78 42.22 -5.30 20.16
CA GLU A 78 42.43 -4.31 19.09
C GLU A 78 41.10 -3.66 18.67
N LYS A 79 40.06 -4.47 18.43
CA LYS A 79 38.73 -3.95 18.09
C LYS A 79 38.11 -3.10 19.19
N ALA A 80 38.36 -3.42 20.46
CA ALA A 80 37.92 -2.56 21.55
C ALA A 80 38.65 -1.20 21.53
N ALA A 81 39.93 -1.16 21.14
CA ALA A 81 40.66 0.09 20.96
C ALA A 81 40.09 0.93 19.80
N GLU A 82 39.74 0.29 18.68
CA GLU A 82 39.06 0.96 17.55
C GLU A 82 37.71 1.54 17.96
N ILE A 83 36.88 0.77 18.67
CA ILE A 83 35.59 1.24 19.18
C ILE A 83 35.78 2.44 20.12
N ARG A 84 36.74 2.37 21.06
CA ARG A 84 37.05 3.50 21.94
C ARG A 84 37.44 4.75 21.15
N LYS A 85 38.26 4.61 20.11
CA LYS A 85 38.62 5.72 19.21
C LYS A 85 37.36 6.32 18.56
N GLN A 86 36.48 5.49 18.00
CA GLN A 86 35.23 5.97 17.38
C GLN A 86 34.34 6.71 18.38
N VAL A 87 34.18 6.20 19.61
CA VAL A 87 33.41 6.86 20.66
C VAL A 87 34.02 8.22 21.01
N ILE A 88 35.35 8.29 21.15
CA ILE A 88 36.06 9.55 21.41
C ILE A 88 35.86 10.53 20.26
N GLU A 89 35.96 10.07 19.01
CA GLU A 89 35.77 10.90 17.82
C GLU A 89 34.35 11.48 17.75
N VAL A 90 33.33 10.64 17.96
CA VAL A 90 31.91 11.09 18.00
C VAL A 90 31.71 12.10 19.13
N PHE A 91 32.24 11.84 20.32
CA PHE A 91 32.13 12.76 21.46
C PHE A 91 32.83 14.10 21.19
N LEU A 92 34.03 14.07 20.58
CA LEU A 92 34.77 15.28 20.24
C LEU A 92 34.08 16.08 19.14
N ALA A 93 33.57 15.42 18.10
CA ALA A 93 32.80 16.05 17.03
C ALA A 93 31.52 16.69 17.58
N TRP A 94 30.81 15.99 18.49
CA TRP A 94 29.65 16.54 19.19
C TRP A 94 30.02 17.80 19.98
N ARG A 95 31.09 17.72 20.79
CA ARG A 95 31.58 18.83 21.62
C ARG A 95 32.00 20.05 20.79
N ARG A 96 32.47 19.84 19.56
CA ARG A 96 32.87 20.90 18.63
C ARG A 96 31.72 21.43 17.76
N GLY A 97 30.53 20.84 17.85
CA GLY A 97 29.39 21.19 17.00
C GLY A 97 29.54 20.72 15.55
N GLU A 98 30.44 19.77 15.28
CA GLU A 98 30.72 19.23 13.95
C GLU A 98 29.77 18.10 13.55
N LEU A 99 29.05 17.50 14.51
CA LEU A 99 27.99 16.56 14.20
C LEU A 99 26.80 17.33 13.61
N ALA A 100 26.58 17.14 12.30
CA ALA A 100 25.31 17.48 11.70
C ALA A 100 24.20 16.81 12.52
N GLN A 101 23.16 17.58 12.88
CA GLN A 101 21.93 16.95 13.38
C GLN A 101 21.57 15.88 12.37
N ALA A 102 21.48 14.63 12.81
CA ALA A 102 20.97 13.57 11.98
C ALA A 102 19.60 14.04 11.53
N SER A 103 19.51 14.54 10.29
CA SER A 103 18.24 14.84 9.67
C SER A 103 17.51 13.53 9.72
N ALA A 104 16.51 13.42 10.59
CA ALA A 104 15.71 12.23 10.73
C ALA A 104 15.36 11.79 9.31
N ALA A 105 15.79 10.59 8.93
CA ALA A 105 15.39 10.03 7.65
C ALA A 105 13.87 10.21 7.57
N PRO A 106 13.35 10.79 6.47
CA PRO A 106 11.94 11.13 6.40
C PRO A 106 11.14 9.90 6.75
N ASP A 107 10.31 10.02 7.79
CA ASP A 107 9.52 8.91 8.33
C ASP A 107 8.86 8.17 7.14
N PRO A 108 9.08 6.86 7.00
CA PRO A 108 8.49 6.09 5.91
C PRO A 108 6.97 6.27 5.85
N THR A 109 6.32 6.51 6.99
CA THR A 109 4.91 6.86 7.10
C THR A 109 4.60 8.17 6.39
N VAL A 110 5.38 9.22 6.65
CA VAL A 110 5.22 10.53 5.99
C VAL A 110 5.45 10.42 4.48
N THR A 111 6.42 9.60 4.06
CA THR A 111 6.68 9.35 2.63
C THR A 111 5.51 8.62 1.95
N ILE A 112 4.92 7.64 2.63
CA ILE A 112 3.74 6.90 2.14
C ILE A 112 2.53 7.82 2.08
N LEU A 113 2.26 8.60 3.13
CA LEU A 113 1.13 9.52 3.20
C LEU A 113 1.18 10.56 2.07
N ARG A 114 2.35 11.15 1.82
CA ARG A 114 2.55 12.09 0.70
C ARG A 114 2.23 11.47 -0.65
N ARG A 115 2.65 10.21 -0.88
CA ARG A 115 2.35 9.48 -2.12
C ARG A 115 0.85 9.16 -2.24
N LEU A 116 0.18 8.88 -1.13
CA LEU A 116 -1.26 8.64 -1.11
C LEU A 116 -2.04 9.93 -1.42
N GLU A 117 -1.63 11.05 -0.83
CA GLU A 117 -2.21 12.38 -1.12
C GLU A 117 -2.08 12.72 -2.60
N GLU A 118 -0.88 12.58 -3.19
CA GLU A 118 -0.65 12.81 -4.62
C GLU A 118 -1.57 11.92 -5.50
N ARG A 119 -1.74 10.65 -5.12
CA ARG A 119 -2.64 9.73 -5.85
C ARG A 119 -4.11 10.10 -5.70
N LEU A 120 -4.54 10.53 -4.52
CA LEU A 120 -5.91 11.00 -4.27
C LEU A 120 -6.20 12.25 -5.11
N THR A 121 -5.30 13.23 -5.13
CA THR A 121 -5.48 14.44 -5.95
C THR A 121 -5.54 14.11 -7.45
N ALA A 122 -4.70 13.19 -7.91
CA ALA A 122 -4.74 12.72 -9.30
C ALA A 122 -6.06 12.02 -9.64
N MET A 123 -6.57 11.18 -8.73
CA MET A 123 -7.87 10.51 -8.90
C MET A 123 -9.04 11.49 -8.87
N GLU A 124 -9.03 12.48 -7.99
CA GLU A 124 -10.07 13.53 -7.95
C GLU A 124 -10.08 14.37 -9.22
N LYS A 125 -8.91 14.70 -9.77
CA LYS A 125 -8.78 15.42 -11.04
C LYS A 125 -9.30 14.58 -12.20
N ALA A 126 -8.92 13.29 -12.25
CA ALA A 126 -9.43 12.36 -13.26
C ALA A 126 -10.95 12.15 -13.12
N GLY A 127 -11.47 12.05 -11.90
CA GLY A 127 -12.90 11.95 -11.61
C GLY A 127 -13.68 13.20 -12.04
N ARG A 128 -13.12 14.40 -11.83
CA ARG A 128 -13.69 15.66 -12.35
C ARG A 128 -13.72 15.68 -13.88
N GLN A 129 -12.62 15.28 -14.53
CA GLN A 129 -12.57 15.17 -16.00
C GLN A 129 -13.58 14.14 -16.54
N LEU A 130 -13.75 13.01 -15.85
CA LEU A 130 -14.77 12.02 -16.19
C LEU A 130 -16.19 12.55 -15.94
N SER A 131 -16.40 13.29 -14.85
CA SER A 131 -17.68 13.92 -14.53
C SER A 131 -18.05 14.98 -15.56
N GLU A 132 -17.09 15.76 -16.06
CA GLU A 132 -17.29 16.71 -17.16
C GLU A 132 -17.73 15.98 -18.45
N LEU A 133 -17.22 14.77 -18.71
CA LEU A 133 -17.66 13.92 -19.82
C LEU A 133 -19.05 13.27 -19.59
N ILE A 134 -19.50 13.13 -18.34
CA ILE A 134 -20.81 12.51 -17.98
C ILE A 134 -21.98 13.50 -18.09
N ILE A 135 -21.72 14.82 -18.11
CA ILE A 135 -22.77 15.87 -18.15
C ILE A 135 -23.56 15.91 -19.48
N ALA A 136 -23.15 15.16 -20.51
CA ALA A 136 -23.92 14.98 -21.75
C ALA A 136 -24.44 13.53 -21.88
N PRO A 137 -25.58 13.16 -21.25
CA PRO A 137 -26.12 11.79 -21.30
C PRO A 137 -26.42 11.29 -22.72
N VAL A 138 -26.53 12.21 -23.69
CA VAL A 138 -26.72 11.89 -25.11
C VAL A 138 -25.45 11.30 -25.74
N GLU A 139 -24.26 11.81 -25.43
CA GLU A 139 -23.00 11.35 -26.05
C GLU A 139 -22.54 9.98 -25.54
N SER A 140 -22.72 9.70 -24.24
CA SER A 140 -22.46 8.38 -23.67
C SER A 140 -23.43 7.32 -24.19
N ALA A 141 -24.71 7.68 -24.37
CA ALA A 141 -25.70 6.81 -25.00
C ALA A 141 -25.38 6.56 -26.50
N LEU A 142 -24.84 7.54 -27.20
CA LEU A 142 -24.40 7.40 -28.59
C LEU A 142 -23.16 6.52 -28.73
N SER A 143 -22.24 6.58 -27.76
CA SER A 143 -21.06 5.72 -27.68
C SER A 143 -21.45 4.24 -27.63
N LEU A 144 -22.45 3.88 -26.82
CA LEU A 144 -23.01 2.52 -26.75
C LEU A 144 -23.66 2.05 -28.08
N THR A 145 -24.13 2.97 -28.93
CA THR A 145 -24.73 2.62 -30.24
C THR A 145 -23.74 2.52 -31.39
N HIS A 146 -22.52 3.06 -31.25
CA HIS A 146 -21.45 2.94 -32.24
C HIS A 146 -20.47 1.80 -31.90
N VAL A 147 -20.26 1.53 -30.60
CA VAL A 147 -19.28 0.53 -30.14
C VAL A 147 -19.83 -0.90 -30.22
N VAL A 148 -21.14 -1.09 -30.23
CA VAL A 148 -21.76 -2.42 -30.32
C VAL A 148 -22.42 -2.59 -31.67
N GLU A 149 -22.13 -3.73 -32.28
CA GLU A 149 -22.80 -4.40 -33.41
C GLU A 149 -24.30 -4.67 -33.15
N LEU A 150 -25.04 -3.66 -32.66
CA LEU A 150 -26.47 -3.67 -32.42
C LEU A 150 -27.25 -4.09 -33.67
N TRP A 151 -26.66 -4.12 -34.87
CA TRP A 151 -27.30 -4.50 -36.12
C TRP A 151 -26.40 -5.28 -37.11
N PHE A 152 -25.37 -6.01 -36.65
CA PHE A 152 -24.37 -6.65 -37.53
C PHE A 152 -24.50 -8.17 -37.72
N ASP A 153 -25.69 -8.76 -37.53
CA ASP A 153 -25.94 -10.16 -37.89
C ASP A 153 -26.53 -10.29 -39.32
N GLN A 154 -25.98 -11.27 -40.07
CA GLN A 154 -25.63 -11.27 -41.49
C GLN A 154 -26.73 -11.75 -42.47
N SER A 155 -28.02 -11.75 -42.12
CA SER A 155 -29.03 -12.46 -42.96
C SER A 155 -30.33 -11.73 -43.30
N ARG A 156 -30.36 -10.37 -43.26
CA ARG A 156 -31.42 -9.43 -43.78
C ARG A 156 -32.13 -8.58 -42.70
N GLN A 157 -31.43 -7.64 -42.06
CA GLN A 157 -32.13 -6.62 -41.25
C GLN A 157 -31.64 -5.20 -41.52
N ARG A 158 -32.52 -4.39 -42.11
CA ARG A 158 -32.36 -2.97 -42.39
C ARG A 158 -32.47 -2.17 -41.08
N ARG A 159 -31.55 -1.23 -40.84
CA ARG A 159 -31.62 -0.29 -39.71
C ARG A 159 -32.98 0.41 -39.69
N PRO A 160 -33.59 0.67 -38.51
CA PRO A 160 -34.82 1.45 -38.41
C PRO A 160 -34.64 2.83 -39.06
N LYS A 161 -35.72 3.39 -39.63
CA LYS A 161 -35.65 4.69 -40.34
C LYS A 161 -35.12 5.82 -39.45
N PHE A 162 -35.44 5.80 -38.15
CA PHE A 162 -34.98 6.80 -37.18
C PHE A 162 -33.52 6.60 -36.73
N TRP A 163 -32.81 5.56 -37.19
CA TRP A 163 -31.49 5.22 -36.65
C TRP A 163 -30.44 6.32 -36.85
N GLY A 164 -30.53 7.08 -37.94
CA GLY A 164 -29.66 8.23 -38.21
C GLY A 164 -29.99 9.45 -37.36
N ASP A 165 -31.14 9.46 -36.69
CA ASP A 165 -31.56 10.54 -35.80
C ASP A 165 -30.96 10.32 -34.41
N VAL A 166 -29.83 10.97 -34.20
CA VAL A 166 -28.97 10.90 -33.02
C VAL A 166 -29.73 11.29 -31.75
N GLU A 167 -30.54 12.35 -31.82
CA GLU A 167 -31.31 12.88 -30.69
C GLU A 167 -32.45 11.94 -30.30
N VAL A 168 -33.24 11.48 -31.28
CA VAL A 168 -34.33 10.52 -31.06
C VAL A 168 -33.78 9.21 -30.52
N ARG A 169 -32.65 8.73 -31.04
CA ARG A 169 -31.99 7.52 -30.56
C ARG A 169 -31.50 7.67 -29.11
N GLY A 170 -30.86 8.80 -28.77
CA GLY A 170 -30.45 9.11 -27.41
C GLY A 170 -31.63 9.13 -26.43
N PHE A 171 -32.73 9.76 -26.84
CA PHE A 171 -33.97 9.79 -26.07
C PHE A 171 -34.56 8.40 -25.83
N LEU A 172 -34.62 7.54 -26.86
CA LEU A 172 -35.12 6.17 -26.72
C LEU A 172 -34.22 5.29 -25.84
N LEU A 173 -32.92 5.54 -25.78
CA LEU A 173 -32.00 4.85 -24.87
C LEU A 173 -32.25 5.26 -23.42
N ALA A 174 -32.37 6.56 -23.17
CA ALA A 174 -32.61 7.11 -21.84
C ALA A 174 -33.95 6.63 -21.26
N THR A 175 -35.00 6.57 -22.09
CA THR A 175 -36.35 6.18 -21.66
C THR A 175 -36.58 4.67 -21.57
N HIS A 176 -35.60 3.85 -21.95
CA HIS A 176 -35.70 2.40 -21.90
C HIS A 176 -35.97 1.90 -20.47
N ARG A 177 -37.05 1.11 -20.30
CA ARG A 177 -37.54 0.59 -19.00
C ARG A 177 -38.00 1.64 -17.99
N GLN A 178 -37.98 2.93 -18.35
CA GLN A 178 -38.47 4.03 -17.49
C GLN A 178 -39.91 4.42 -17.80
N ALA A 179 -40.44 4.03 -18.96
CA ALA A 179 -41.82 4.32 -19.39
C ALA A 179 -42.33 3.26 -20.37
N THR A 180 -43.64 3.23 -20.60
CA THR A 180 -44.23 2.34 -21.62
C THR A 180 -43.92 2.84 -23.03
N VAL A 181 -43.99 1.96 -24.04
CA VAL A 181 -43.72 2.34 -25.44
C VAL A 181 -44.66 3.45 -25.91
N ASP A 182 -45.92 3.43 -25.49
CA ASP A 182 -46.91 4.44 -25.87
C ASP A 182 -46.58 5.80 -25.21
N GLN A 183 -46.25 5.81 -23.91
CA GLN A 183 -45.78 7.03 -23.23
C GLN A 183 -44.49 7.60 -23.86
N VAL A 184 -43.55 6.75 -24.25
CA VAL A 184 -42.31 7.20 -24.91
C VAL A 184 -42.59 7.76 -26.29
N ARG A 185 -43.52 7.17 -27.05
CA ARG A 185 -43.92 7.70 -28.35
C ARG A 185 -44.55 9.09 -28.22
N ASP A 186 -45.44 9.28 -27.25
CA ASP A 186 -46.12 10.55 -27.03
C ASP A 186 -45.12 11.64 -26.59
N ARG A 187 -44.22 11.31 -25.65
CA ARG A 187 -43.13 12.21 -25.23
C ARG A 187 -42.12 12.49 -26.36
N CYS A 188 -41.88 11.52 -27.24
CA CYS A 188 -41.03 11.71 -28.42
C CYS A 188 -41.68 12.66 -29.44
N ALA A 189 -43.01 12.59 -29.59
CA ALA A 189 -43.75 13.49 -30.45
C ALA A 189 -43.76 14.92 -29.90
N GLU A 190 -43.91 15.07 -28.58
CA GLU A 190 -43.77 16.36 -27.90
C GLU A 190 -42.36 16.95 -28.05
N ALA A 191 -41.32 16.14 -27.90
CA ALA A 191 -39.93 16.61 -27.90
C ALA A 191 -39.35 16.86 -29.31
N PHE A 192 -39.68 16.01 -30.29
CA PHE A 192 -39.03 16.02 -31.62
C PHE A 192 -40.02 16.17 -32.79
N GLY A 193 -41.33 16.24 -32.50
CA GLY A 193 -42.38 16.34 -33.50
C GLY A 193 -42.80 14.99 -34.09
N GLN A 194 -44.03 14.95 -34.61
CA GLN A 194 -44.66 13.72 -35.12
C GLN A 194 -43.87 13.09 -36.29
N ALA A 195 -43.22 13.89 -37.14
CA ALA A 195 -42.48 13.40 -38.30
C ALA A 195 -41.21 12.61 -37.94
N ARG A 196 -40.59 12.93 -36.80
CA ARG A 196 -39.38 12.26 -36.29
C ARG A 196 -39.71 11.11 -35.34
N THR A 197 -40.95 11.02 -34.90
CA THR A 197 -41.41 10.04 -33.91
C THR A 197 -41.42 8.62 -34.51
N PRO A 198 -40.64 7.69 -33.94
CA PRO A 198 -40.63 6.31 -34.41
C PRO A 198 -41.97 5.60 -34.16
N THR A 199 -42.28 4.64 -35.03
CA THR A 199 -43.47 3.81 -34.82
C THR A 199 -43.33 2.96 -33.56
N ARG A 200 -44.46 2.62 -32.92
CA ARG A 200 -44.53 1.76 -31.74
C ARG A 200 -43.71 0.47 -31.90
N SER A 201 -43.86 -0.21 -33.03
CA SER A 201 -43.14 -1.45 -33.34
C SER A 201 -41.64 -1.25 -33.59
N ALA A 202 -41.21 -0.04 -33.98
CA ALA A 202 -39.81 0.27 -34.15
C ALA A 202 -39.12 0.52 -32.79
N ILE A 203 -39.78 1.25 -31.88
CA ILE A 203 -39.31 1.45 -30.50
C ILE A 203 -39.22 0.10 -29.76
N HIS A 204 -40.29 -0.70 -29.84
CA HIS A 204 -40.32 -2.01 -29.16
C HIS A 204 -39.20 -2.94 -29.64
N ARG A 205 -38.98 -3.04 -30.95
CA ARG A 205 -37.88 -3.87 -31.51
C ARG A 205 -36.50 -3.36 -31.09
N PHE A 206 -36.32 -2.04 -31.02
CA PHE A 206 -35.08 -1.44 -30.56
C PHE A 206 -34.78 -1.81 -29.11
N TRP A 207 -35.76 -1.69 -28.21
CA TRP A 207 -35.62 -2.05 -26.80
C TRP A 207 -35.41 -3.55 -26.57
N GLN A 208 -36.14 -4.41 -27.28
CA GLN A 208 -35.90 -5.87 -27.21
C GLN A 208 -34.45 -6.23 -27.57
N ARG A 209 -33.85 -5.51 -28.51
CA ARG A 209 -32.47 -5.77 -28.91
C ARG A 209 -31.47 -5.26 -27.86
N LEU A 210 -31.77 -4.12 -27.24
CA LEU A 210 -31.00 -3.60 -26.11
C LEU A 210 -31.03 -4.57 -24.92
N ASP A 211 -32.20 -5.14 -24.61
CA ASP A 211 -32.34 -6.18 -23.56
C ASP A 211 -31.48 -7.42 -23.85
N ARG A 212 -31.50 -7.91 -25.09
CA ARG A 212 -30.66 -9.06 -25.51
C ARG A 212 -29.17 -8.78 -25.34
N LEU A 213 -28.73 -7.57 -25.66
CA LEU A 213 -27.33 -7.19 -25.49
C LEU A 213 -26.92 -7.05 -24.04
N LYS A 214 -27.79 -6.50 -23.18
CA LYS A 214 -27.57 -6.47 -21.73
C LYS A 214 -27.54 -7.89 -21.13
N ALA A 215 -28.33 -8.80 -21.67
CA ALA A 215 -28.29 -10.21 -21.27
C ALA A 215 -26.98 -10.90 -21.69
N ALA A 216 -26.48 -10.61 -22.89
CA ALA A 216 -25.23 -11.17 -23.42
C ALA A 216 -23.95 -10.56 -22.80
N ASN A 217 -24.01 -9.34 -22.26
CA ASN A 217 -22.87 -8.62 -21.69
C ASN A 217 -23.16 -8.16 -20.25
N PRO A 218 -22.85 -8.97 -19.23
CA PRO A 218 -23.17 -8.67 -17.83
C PRO A 218 -22.52 -7.38 -17.30
N SER A 219 -21.39 -6.95 -17.87
CA SER A 219 -20.69 -5.70 -17.53
C SER A 219 -21.43 -4.43 -17.96
N LEU A 220 -22.43 -4.52 -18.83
CA LEU A 220 -23.26 -3.39 -19.28
C LEU A 220 -24.54 -3.20 -18.44
N ARG A 221 -24.68 -3.95 -17.34
CA ARG A 221 -25.71 -3.69 -16.32
C ARG A 221 -25.31 -2.43 -15.54
N MET A 222 -25.67 -1.26 -16.05
CA MET A 222 -25.63 -0.03 -15.26
C MET A 222 -26.63 -0.17 -14.10
N HIS A 223 -26.12 -0.07 -12.87
CA HIS A 223 -26.91 0.03 -11.64
C HIS A 223 -27.58 1.39 -11.51
#